data_AF-A0A368G6M6-F1
#
_entry.id   AF-A0A368G6M6-F1
#
_cell.length_a   1.000
_cell.length_b   1.000
_cell.length_c   1.000
_cell.angle_alpha   90.00
_cell.angle_beta   90.00
_cell.angle_gamma   90.00
#
_symmetry.space_group_name_H-M   'P 1'
#
loop_
_entity.id
_entity.type
_entity.pdbx_description
1 polymer ?
#
loop_
_entity_poly.entity_id
_entity_poly.type
_entity_poly.pdbx_seq_one_letter_code
_entity_poly.pdbx_strand_id
1 'polypeptide(L)'
;MGAGIQCLEACEDLHKYGFIHRDLKPANYACGLGDKKRVIYILDFGIARKILNVKGELKTPRQSVRFKGTIRFASISCHKNTEMGPKDDCESWFYLLLDIAVPKGIIWRSINDKNEVLKVKEQLRKEKRETALGAMKCKEELSKVLDYIDSLKYHDRVDYEFIYKMLTQAAKTEGGDINDPYDWEKTEKPAMTAPTVRSTGNTR
;
A
#
# COMPACT_ATOMS: atom_id res chain seq x y z
N MET A 1 5.49 -3.48 7.63
CA MET A 1 5.30 -4.54 6.61
C MET A 1 3.99 -5.30 6.77
N GLY A 2 3.66 -5.84 7.95
CA GLY A 2 2.44 -6.64 8.17
C GLY A 2 1.13 -5.99 7.69
N ALA A 3 0.91 -4.69 7.97
CA ALA A 3 -0.26 -3.97 7.47
C ALA A 3 -0.29 -3.87 5.93
N GLY A 4 0.89 -3.70 5.31
CA GLY A 4 1.03 -3.69 3.85
C GLY A 4 0.68 -5.05 3.22
N ILE A 5 1.03 -6.17 3.88
CA ILE A 5 0.64 -7.51 3.44
C ILE A 5 -0.90 -7.63 3.41
N GLN A 6 -1.59 -7.28 4.49
CA GLN A 6 -3.06 -7.35 4.51
C GLN A 6 -3.74 -6.44 3.47
N CYS A 7 -3.18 -5.26 3.21
CA CYS A 7 -3.68 -4.41 2.12
C CYS A 7 -3.59 -5.11 0.76
N LEU A 8 -2.54 -5.92 0.52
CA LEU A 8 -2.35 -6.69 -0.70
C LEU A 8 -3.25 -7.92 -0.74
N GLU A 9 -3.43 -8.63 0.38
CA GLU A 9 -4.35 -9.77 0.49
C GLU A 9 -5.79 -9.36 0.14
N ALA A 10 -6.26 -8.23 0.67
CA ALA A 10 -7.58 -7.70 0.34
C ALA A 10 -7.72 -7.33 -1.16
N CYS A 11 -6.62 -6.88 -1.78
CA CYS A 11 -6.57 -6.58 -3.21
C CYS A 11 -6.56 -7.88 -4.06
N GLU A 12 -5.77 -8.87 -3.66
CA GLU A 12 -5.74 -10.20 -4.28
C GLU A 12 -7.13 -10.84 -4.26
N ASP A 13 -7.83 -10.76 -3.13
CA ASP A 13 -9.18 -11.29 -3.01
C ASP A 13 -10.15 -10.63 -3.99
N LEU A 14 -10.08 -9.31 -4.18
CA LEU A 14 -10.85 -8.62 -5.21
C LEU A 14 -10.52 -9.15 -6.62
N HIS A 15 -9.25 -9.41 -6.89
CA HIS A 15 -8.78 -9.91 -8.18
C HIS A 15 -9.25 -11.34 -8.46
N LYS A 16 -9.37 -12.20 -7.43
CA LYS A 16 -9.95 -13.55 -7.55
C LYS A 16 -11.37 -13.52 -8.11
N TYR A 17 -12.14 -12.47 -7.82
CA TYR A 17 -13.49 -12.26 -8.37
C TYR A 17 -13.51 -11.53 -9.73
N GLY A 18 -12.35 -11.28 -10.32
CA GLY A 18 -12.24 -10.69 -11.65
C GLY A 18 -12.48 -9.18 -11.69
N PHE A 19 -12.15 -8.49 -10.61
CA PHE A 19 -12.20 -7.03 -10.50
C PHE A 19 -10.82 -6.46 -10.21
N ILE A 20 -10.60 -5.21 -10.62
CA ILE A 20 -9.51 -4.35 -10.14
C ILE A 20 -10.12 -3.13 -9.45
N HIS A 21 -9.46 -2.61 -8.43
CA HIS A 21 -9.91 -1.48 -7.62
C HIS A 21 -9.66 -0.13 -8.29
N ARG A 22 -8.46 0.08 -8.85
CA ARG A 22 -8.00 1.32 -9.51
C ARG A 22 -7.85 2.58 -8.63
N ASP A 23 -7.94 2.45 -7.30
CA ASP A 23 -7.74 3.59 -6.38
C ASP A 23 -7.21 3.14 -5.01
N LEU A 24 -6.21 2.26 -5.02
CA LEU A 24 -5.57 1.84 -3.77
C LEU A 24 -4.78 3.01 -3.19
N LYS A 25 -5.17 3.41 -1.98
CA LYS A 25 -4.57 4.50 -1.20
C LYS A 25 -4.88 4.28 0.28
N PRO A 26 -4.09 4.83 1.22
CA PRO A 26 -4.32 4.63 2.66
C PRO A 26 -5.76 4.93 3.10
N ALA A 27 -6.39 5.98 2.55
CA ALA A 27 -7.75 6.39 2.91
C ALA A 27 -8.86 5.40 2.48
N ASN A 28 -8.56 4.47 1.57
CA ASN A 28 -9.49 3.41 1.14
C ASN A 28 -9.24 2.10 1.90
N TYR A 29 -8.49 2.14 2.99
CA TYR A 29 -8.33 1.03 3.92
C TYR A 29 -8.67 1.48 5.34
N ALA A 30 -9.21 0.57 6.13
CA ALA A 30 -9.49 0.80 7.55
C ALA A 30 -9.20 -0.45 8.38
N CYS A 31 -8.68 -0.28 9.60
CA CYS A 31 -8.64 -1.37 10.56
C CYS A 31 -10.02 -1.59 11.18
N GLY A 32 -10.32 -2.83 11.58
CA GLY A 32 -11.52 -3.14 12.34
C GLY A 32 -11.50 -2.53 13.74
N LEU A 33 -12.63 -2.62 14.44
CA LEU A 33 -12.76 -2.16 15.82
C LEU A 33 -12.70 -3.34 16.80
N GLY A 34 -12.35 -3.06 18.06
CA GLY A 34 -12.32 -4.06 19.13
C GLY A 34 -11.43 -5.26 18.79
N ASP A 35 -12.00 -6.46 18.83
CA ASP A 35 -11.30 -7.71 18.52
C ASP A 35 -10.83 -7.80 17.06
N LYS A 36 -11.35 -6.94 16.17
CA LYS A 36 -10.96 -6.85 14.76
C LYS A 36 -9.92 -5.77 14.48
N LYS A 37 -9.30 -5.16 15.50
CA LYS A 37 -8.26 -4.12 15.35
C LYS A 37 -7.03 -4.52 14.53
N ARG A 38 -6.83 -5.83 14.34
CA ARG A 38 -5.77 -6.42 13.52
C ARG A 38 -6.23 -6.84 12.12
N VAL A 39 -7.48 -6.61 11.75
CA VAL A 39 -8.02 -6.90 10.42
C VAL A 39 -8.09 -5.61 9.61
N ILE A 40 -7.48 -5.58 8.44
CA ILE A 40 -7.56 -4.45 7.51
C ILE A 40 -8.60 -4.73 6.42
N TYR A 41 -9.53 -3.79 6.25
CA TYR A 41 -10.59 -3.83 5.26
C TYR A 41 -10.27 -2.89 4.09
N ILE A 42 -10.51 -3.36 2.87
CA ILE A 42 -10.52 -2.53 1.66
C ILE A 42 -11.91 -1.90 1.47
N LEU A 43 -11.95 -0.62 1.11
CA LEU A 43 -13.15 0.22 1.03
C LEU A 43 -13.24 0.91 -0.33
N ASP A 44 -14.42 1.44 -0.66
CA ASP A 44 -14.69 2.28 -1.83
C ASP A 44 -14.38 1.64 -3.19
N PHE A 45 -15.30 0.80 -3.66
CA PHE A 45 -15.27 0.20 -4.99
C PHE A 45 -15.88 1.11 -6.08
N GLY A 46 -16.09 2.40 -5.83
CA GLY A 46 -16.84 3.31 -6.71
C GLY A 46 -16.24 3.45 -8.11
N ILE A 47 -14.92 3.24 -8.25
CA ILE A 47 -14.23 3.19 -9.53
C ILE A 47 -13.59 1.84 -9.83
N ALA A 48 -13.99 0.76 -9.15
CA ALA A 48 -13.57 -0.59 -9.51
C ALA A 48 -14.02 -0.96 -10.93
N ARG A 49 -13.41 -2.00 -11.51
CA ARG A 49 -13.71 -2.45 -12.87
C ARG A 49 -13.63 -3.96 -12.97
N LYS A 50 -14.70 -4.57 -13.49
CA LYS A 50 -14.71 -5.99 -13.87
C LYS A 50 -13.81 -6.20 -15.09
N ILE A 51 -12.76 -6.99 -14.95
CA ILE A 51 -11.78 -7.31 -16.00
C ILE A 51 -12.09 -8.61 -16.72
N LEU A 52 -12.91 -9.48 -16.15
CA LEU A 52 -13.35 -10.72 -16.78
C LEU A 52 -14.64 -10.54 -17.58
N ASN A 53 -14.75 -11.22 -18.72
CA ASN A 53 -15.97 -11.32 -19.52
C ASN A 53 -16.94 -12.37 -18.92
N VAL A 54 -18.06 -12.63 -19.60
CA VAL A 54 -19.07 -13.62 -19.13
C VAL A 54 -18.57 -15.07 -19.13
N LYS A 55 -17.48 -15.35 -19.85
CA LYS A 55 -16.81 -16.66 -19.93
C LYS A 55 -15.68 -16.82 -18.91
N GLY A 56 -15.41 -15.79 -18.09
CA GLY A 56 -14.29 -15.79 -17.15
C GLY A 56 -12.93 -15.48 -17.78
N GLU A 57 -12.90 -14.99 -19.04
CA GLU A 57 -11.66 -14.64 -19.74
C GLU A 57 -11.34 -13.15 -19.55
N LEU A 58 -10.05 -12.80 -19.56
CA LEU A 58 -9.61 -11.42 -19.48
C LEU A 58 -10.08 -10.62 -20.71
N LYS A 59 -10.71 -9.47 -20.47
CA LYS A 59 -11.18 -8.58 -21.54
C LYS A 59 -10.00 -8.02 -22.34
N THR A 60 -10.19 -7.86 -23.66
CA THR A 60 -9.26 -7.14 -24.53
C THR A 60 -9.04 -5.72 -24.00
N PRO A 61 -7.77 -5.25 -23.91
CA PRO A 61 -7.49 -3.92 -23.44
C PRO A 61 -8.03 -2.86 -24.40
N ARG A 62 -8.64 -1.80 -23.85
CA ARG A 62 -9.05 -0.64 -24.66
C ARG A 62 -7.82 0.12 -25.17
N GLN A 63 -7.93 0.73 -26.35
CA GLN A 63 -6.86 1.56 -26.93
C GLN A 63 -6.45 2.73 -26.03
N SER A 64 -7.42 3.34 -25.35
CA SER A 64 -7.15 4.38 -24.36
C SER A 64 -8.23 4.40 -23.28
N VAL A 65 -7.84 4.81 -22.07
CA VAL A 65 -8.72 4.93 -20.92
C VAL A 65 -8.48 6.27 -20.23
N ARG A 66 -9.56 6.94 -19.80
CA ARG A 66 -9.42 8.17 -19.01
C ARG A 66 -8.82 7.83 -17.65
N PHE A 67 -7.85 8.63 -17.21
CA PHE A 67 -7.34 8.63 -15.84
C PHE A 67 -8.49 8.68 -14.82
N LYS A 68 -8.45 7.77 -13.85
CA LYS A 68 -9.33 7.74 -12.67
C LYS A 68 -8.49 7.38 -11.45
N GLY A 69 -8.89 7.87 -10.28
CA GLY A 69 -8.21 7.60 -9.02
C GLY A 69 -7.27 8.72 -8.59
N THR A 70 -6.44 8.42 -7.60
CA THR A 70 -5.63 9.41 -6.90
C THR A 70 -4.24 9.53 -7.54
N ILE A 71 -3.89 10.72 -8.07
CA ILE A 71 -2.61 11.03 -8.77
C ILE A 71 -1.39 10.42 -8.07
N ARG A 72 -1.33 10.61 -6.75
CA ARG A 72 -0.24 10.18 -5.88
C ARG A 72 0.04 8.67 -5.99
N PHE A 73 -1.01 7.85 -5.99
CA PHE A 73 -0.90 6.38 -5.93
C PHE A 73 -1.20 5.70 -7.28
N ALA A 74 -1.72 6.40 -8.27
CA ALA A 74 -2.05 5.80 -9.57
C ALA A 74 -0.82 5.21 -10.29
N SER A 75 -0.97 4.04 -10.91
CA SER A 75 0.10 3.39 -11.69
C SER A 75 0.60 4.24 -12.86
N ILE A 76 1.80 3.94 -13.37
CA ILE A 76 2.33 4.55 -14.60
C ILE A 76 1.36 4.33 -15.77
N SER A 77 0.74 3.16 -15.90
CA SER A 77 -0.24 2.87 -16.96
C SER A 77 -1.47 3.77 -16.86
N CYS A 78 -1.97 4.03 -15.64
CA CYS A 78 -3.07 4.95 -15.41
C CYS A 78 -2.70 6.38 -15.83
N HIS A 79 -1.50 6.84 -15.45
CA HIS A 79 -0.95 8.12 -15.88
C HIS A 79 -0.89 8.25 -17.41
N LYS A 80 -0.47 7.18 -18.09
CA LYS A 80 -0.36 7.06 -19.56
C LYS A 80 -1.68 6.75 -20.27
N ASN A 81 -2.82 6.75 -19.57
CA ASN A 81 -4.14 6.46 -20.13
C ASN A 81 -4.21 5.08 -20.84
N THR A 82 -3.45 4.10 -20.34
CA THR A 82 -3.45 2.71 -20.81
C THR A 82 -4.38 1.85 -19.97
N GLU A 83 -5.00 0.82 -20.57
CA GLU A 83 -5.86 -0.11 -19.82
C GLU A 83 -5.11 -0.73 -18.64
N MET A 84 -5.74 -0.69 -17.48
CA MET A 84 -5.17 -1.21 -16.23
C MET A 84 -5.58 -2.66 -16.01
N GLY A 85 -4.66 -3.45 -15.46
CA GLY A 85 -4.90 -4.81 -14.97
C GLY A 85 -4.45 -4.99 -13.51
N PRO A 86 -4.44 -6.24 -13.01
CA PRO A 86 -4.01 -6.56 -11.64
C PRO A 86 -2.64 -5.98 -11.25
N LYS A 87 -1.68 -5.94 -12.19
CA LYS A 87 -0.36 -5.35 -11.98
C LYS A 87 -0.40 -3.87 -11.58
N ASP A 88 -1.39 -3.12 -12.04
CA ASP A 88 -1.51 -1.68 -11.80
C ASP A 88 -2.04 -1.38 -10.40
N ASP A 89 -2.90 -2.25 -9.87
CA ASP A 89 -3.27 -2.20 -8.47
C ASP A 89 -2.09 -2.59 -7.59
N CYS A 90 -1.29 -3.60 -7.97
CA CYS A 90 -0.04 -3.92 -7.26
C CYS A 90 0.96 -2.76 -7.29
N GLU A 91 1.10 -2.04 -8.40
CA GLU A 91 1.94 -0.83 -8.45
C GLU A 91 1.41 0.28 -7.50
N SER A 92 0.09 0.47 -7.47
CA SER A 92 -0.56 1.44 -6.58
C SER A 92 -0.39 1.06 -5.11
N TRP A 93 -0.54 -0.22 -4.80
CA TRP A 93 -0.28 -0.81 -3.48
C TRP A 93 1.19 -0.63 -3.07
N PHE A 94 2.14 -0.81 -3.99
CA PHE A 94 3.56 -0.59 -3.69
C PHE A 94 3.82 0.87 -3.28
N TYR A 95 3.22 1.84 -3.96
CA TYR A 95 3.30 3.25 -3.56
C TYR A 95 2.63 3.52 -2.21
N LEU A 96 1.49 2.89 -1.93
CA LEU A 96 0.84 2.94 -0.62
C LEU A 96 1.80 2.40 0.47
N LEU A 97 2.41 1.24 0.24
CA LEU A 97 3.36 0.62 1.16
C LEU A 97 4.53 1.57 1.47
N LEU A 98 5.14 2.16 0.43
CA LEU A 98 6.22 3.12 0.63
C LEU A 98 5.75 4.36 1.42
N ASP A 99 4.53 4.83 1.18
CA ASP A 99 4.00 6.02 1.85
C ASP A 99 3.81 5.82 3.35
N ILE A 100 3.50 4.59 3.79
CA ILE A 100 3.31 4.25 5.19
C ILE A 100 4.58 3.68 5.86
N ALA A 101 5.47 3.04 5.11
CA ALA A 101 6.64 2.36 5.66
C ALA A 101 7.90 3.24 5.69
N VAL A 102 8.07 4.12 4.69
CA VAL A 102 9.21 5.04 4.65
C VAL A 102 8.90 6.23 5.57
N PRO A 103 9.76 6.62 6.52
CA PRO A 103 9.47 7.69 7.48
C PRO A 103 9.07 9.04 6.85
N LYS A 104 9.66 9.37 5.68
CA LYS A 104 9.33 10.59 4.91
C LYS A 104 8.18 10.39 3.93
N GLY A 105 7.69 9.17 3.77
CA GLY A 105 6.76 8.76 2.73
C GLY A 105 7.38 8.73 1.34
N ILE A 106 6.51 8.61 0.32
CA ILE A 106 6.94 8.63 -1.08
C ILE A 106 7.48 10.01 -1.49
N ILE A 107 8.49 10.00 -2.35
CA ILE A 107 9.27 11.21 -2.70
C ILE A 107 8.50 12.25 -3.53
N TRP A 108 7.31 11.93 -4.04
CA TRP A 108 6.42 12.83 -4.76
C TRP A 108 5.16 13.22 -3.96
N ARG A 109 5.15 12.99 -2.64
CA ARG A 109 3.98 13.23 -1.77
C ARG A 109 3.39 14.64 -1.89
N SER A 110 4.24 15.66 -2.09
CA SER A 110 3.85 17.08 -2.21
C SER A 110 3.59 17.57 -3.64
N ILE A 111 3.73 16.70 -4.66
CA ILE A 111 3.52 17.07 -6.06
C ILE A 111 2.06 16.80 -6.43
N ASN A 112 1.37 17.84 -6.91
CA ASN A 112 -0.04 17.76 -7.33
C ASN A 112 -0.21 17.65 -8.86
N ASP A 113 0.79 18.08 -9.64
CA ASP A 113 0.73 17.96 -11.10
C ASP A 113 0.87 16.50 -11.55
N LYS A 114 -0.02 16.07 -12.44
CA LYS A 114 -0.09 14.69 -12.92
C LYS A 114 1.19 14.29 -13.67
N ASN A 115 1.69 15.16 -14.55
CA ASN A 115 2.84 14.85 -15.40
C ASN A 115 4.15 14.88 -14.61
N GLU A 116 4.28 15.78 -13.64
CA GLU A 116 5.42 15.79 -12.73
C GLU A 116 5.47 14.54 -11.86
N VAL A 117 4.34 14.06 -11.34
CA VAL A 117 4.28 12.78 -10.61
C VAL A 117 4.68 11.62 -11.50
N LEU A 118 4.22 11.57 -12.76
CA LEU A 118 4.64 10.55 -13.73
C LEU A 118 6.16 10.57 -13.93
N LYS A 119 6.77 11.74 -14.16
CA LYS A 119 8.22 11.87 -14.34
C LYS A 119 8.99 11.29 -13.16
N VAL A 120 8.57 11.60 -11.93
CA VAL A 120 9.25 11.07 -10.73
C VAL A 120 9.06 9.55 -10.62
N LYS A 121 7.88 9.01 -10.96
CA LYS A 121 7.64 7.56 -11.01
C LYS A 121 8.50 6.85 -12.05
N GLU A 122 8.74 7.45 -13.21
CA GLU A 122 9.67 6.91 -14.21
C GLU A 122 11.13 7.04 -13.77
N GLN A 123 11.50 8.14 -13.12
CA GLN A 123 12.85 8.30 -12.54
C GLN A 123 13.12 7.31 -11.41
N LEU A 124 12.11 6.88 -10.65
CA LEU A 124 12.24 5.80 -9.66
C LEU A 124 12.80 4.50 -10.26
N ARG A 125 12.54 4.24 -11.56
CA ARG A 125 13.04 3.05 -12.28
C ARG A 125 14.44 3.24 -12.85
N LYS A 126 15.01 4.44 -12.77
CA LYS A 126 16.29 4.80 -13.38
C LYS A 126 17.31 5.24 -12.33
N GLU A 127 17.09 6.41 -11.74
CA GLU A 127 18.08 7.12 -10.94
C GLU A 127 17.60 7.45 -9.52
N LYS A 128 16.29 7.51 -9.29
CA LYS A 128 15.70 7.88 -7.99
C LYS A 128 15.41 6.70 -7.08
N ARG A 129 15.84 5.48 -7.42
CA ARG A 129 15.59 4.27 -6.62
C ARG A 129 16.24 4.37 -5.23
N GLU A 130 17.52 4.76 -5.18
CA GLU A 130 18.21 4.96 -3.90
C GLU A 130 17.59 6.11 -3.10
N THR A 131 17.16 7.20 -3.74
CA THR A 131 16.47 8.30 -3.05
C THR A 131 15.15 7.85 -2.41
N ALA A 132 14.41 6.96 -3.06
CA ALA A 132 13.12 6.50 -2.56
C ALA A 132 13.22 5.39 -1.50
N LEU A 133 14.20 4.48 -1.65
CA LEU A 133 14.29 3.27 -0.84
C LEU A 133 15.50 3.24 0.11
N GLY A 134 16.51 4.07 -0.11
CA GLY A 134 17.82 3.99 0.56
C GLY A 134 17.79 4.23 2.08
N ALA A 135 16.70 4.80 2.60
CA ALA A 135 16.48 4.93 4.03
C ALA A 135 16.08 3.61 4.72
N MET A 136 15.66 2.60 3.94
CA MET A 136 15.22 1.29 4.41
C MET A 136 16.37 0.28 4.26
N LYS A 137 16.60 -0.55 5.27
CA LYS A 137 17.52 -1.70 5.17
C LYS A 137 17.03 -2.72 4.14
N CYS A 138 15.70 -2.88 4.03
CA CYS A 138 15.04 -3.80 3.10
C CYS A 138 14.90 -3.28 1.66
N LYS A 139 15.73 -2.32 1.25
CA LYS A 139 15.65 -1.70 -0.09
C LYS A 139 15.82 -2.70 -1.23
N GLU A 140 16.57 -3.79 -1.00
CA GLU A 140 16.80 -4.83 -2.00
C GLU A 140 15.54 -5.67 -2.26
N GLU A 141 14.82 -6.06 -1.19
CA GLU A 141 13.55 -6.77 -1.29
C GLU A 141 12.48 -5.91 -1.96
N LEU A 142 12.39 -4.63 -1.57
CA LEU A 142 11.45 -3.68 -2.18
C LEU A 142 11.79 -3.42 -3.66
N SER A 143 13.08 -3.37 -4.01
CA SER A 143 13.51 -3.24 -5.41
C SER A 143 13.11 -4.46 -6.23
N LYS A 144 13.28 -5.67 -5.70
CA LYS A 144 12.84 -6.92 -6.36
C LYS A 144 11.34 -6.96 -6.59
N VAL A 145 10.53 -6.48 -5.63
CA VAL A 145 9.08 -6.36 -5.80
C VAL A 145 8.75 -5.38 -6.93
N LEU A 146 9.40 -4.23 -6.97
CA LEU A 146 9.18 -3.24 -8.02
C LEU A 146 9.56 -3.76 -9.41
N ASP A 147 10.72 -4.42 -9.52
CA ASP A 147 11.19 -5.03 -10.77
C ASP A 147 10.24 -6.13 -11.24
N TYR A 148 9.72 -6.94 -10.31
CA TYR A 148 8.70 -7.92 -10.60
C TYR A 148 7.42 -7.27 -11.16
N ILE A 149 6.87 -6.25 -10.50
CA ILE A 149 5.67 -5.53 -10.99
C ILE A 149 5.91 -4.93 -12.39
N ASP A 150 7.08 -4.34 -12.61
CA ASP A 150 7.43 -3.71 -13.89
C ASP A 150 7.62 -4.76 -15.01
N SER A 151 7.97 -6.01 -14.68
CA SER A 151 8.08 -7.12 -15.65
C SER A 151 6.74 -7.60 -16.21
N LEU A 152 5.65 -7.37 -15.48
CA LEU A 152 4.32 -7.85 -15.84
C LEU A 152 3.68 -7.01 -16.95
N LYS A 153 2.87 -7.67 -17.78
CA LYS A 153 2.00 -7.08 -18.78
C LYS A 153 0.54 -7.18 -18.34
N TYR A 154 -0.36 -6.53 -19.09
CA TYR A 154 -1.79 -6.51 -18.80
C TYR A 154 -2.42 -7.92 -18.68
N HIS A 155 -1.94 -8.89 -19.47
CA HIS A 155 -2.47 -10.25 -19.50
C HIS A 155 -1.80 -11.21 -18.51
N ASP A 156 -0.74 -10.79 -17.84
CA ASP A 156 -0.02 -11.65 -16.93
C ASP A 156 -0.77 -11.80 -15.61
N ARG A 157 -0.70 -12.99 -15.02
CA ARG A 157 -1.17 -13.22 -13.66
C ARG A 157 -0.10 -12.74 -12.68
N VAL A 158 -0.54 -12.07 -11.63
CA VAL A 158 0.34 -11.67 -10.52
C VAL A 158 0.58 -12.90 -9.62
N ASP A 159 1.83 -13.13 -9.29
CA ASP A 159 2.35 -14.06 -8.30
C ASP A 159 2.42 -13.31 -6.96
N TYR A 160 1.29 -13.34 -6.25
CA TYR A 160 1.17 -12.69 -4.94
C TYR A 160 2.09 -13.33 -3.90
N GLU A 161 2.30 -14.65 -3.98
CA GLU A 161 3.18 -15.39 -3.09
C GLU A 161 4.62 -14.89 -3.16
N PHE A 162 5.12 -14.58 -4.37
CA PHE A 162 6.42 -13.93 -4.51
C PHE A 162 6.48 -12.60 -3.75
N ILE A 163 5.45 -11.75 -3.87
CA ILE A 163 5.40 -10.45 -3.20
C ILE A 163 5.34 -10.64 -1.67
N TYR A 164 4.51 -11.55 -1.17
CA TYR A 164 4.41 -11.87 0.26
C TYR A 164 5.73 -12.38 0.83
N LYS A 165 6.43 -13.25 0.10
CA LYS A 165 7.76 -13.74 0.48
C LYS A 165 8.76 -12.59 0.59
N MET A 166 8.76 -11.66 -0.37
CA MET A 166 9.65 -10.49 -0.33
C MET A 166 9.35 -9.57 0.85
N LEU A 167 8.07 -9.34 1.17
CA LEU A 167 7.70 -8.51 2.32
C LEU A 167 8.02 -9.17 3.67
N THR A 168 7.85 -10.49 3.75
CA THR A 168 8.23 -11.26 4.94
C THR A 168 9.74 -11.17 5.17
N GLN A 169 10.53 -11.29 4.09
CA GLN A 169 11.97 -11.09 4.18
C GLN A 169 12.32 -9.63 4.52
N ALA A 170 11.64 -8.66 3.93
CA ALA A 170 11.83 -7.24 4.21
C ALA A 170 11.61 -6.91 5.69
N ALA A 171 10.57 -7.48 6.32
CA ALA A 171 10.32 -7.32 7.75
C ALA A 171 11.50 -7.81 8.60
N LYS A 172 12.01 -9.00 8.29
CA LYS A 172 13.18 -9.58 8.97
C LYS A 172 14.44 -8.75 8.78
N THR A 173 14.67 -8.25 7.56
CA THR A 173 15.81 -7.39 7.22
C THR A 173 15.77 -6.06 8.00
N GLU A 174 14.58 -5.52 8.28
CA GLU A 174 14.41 -4.36 9.15
C GLU A 174 14.58 -4.68 10.65
N GLY A 175 14.60 -5.96 11.02
CA GLY A 175 14.71 -6.44 12.41
C GLY A 175 13.35 -6.63 13.11
N GLY A 176 12.26 -6.72 12.35
CA GLY A 176 10.92 -7.00 12.88
C GLY A 176 10.32 -8.29 12.31
N ASP A 177 9.09 -8.58 12.71
CA ASP A 177 8.27 -9.67 12.19
C ASP A 177 6.97 -9.13 11.59
N ILE A 178 6.40 -9.85 10.62
CA ILE A 178 5.13 -9.45 10.00
C ILE A 178 3.95 -9.52 10.98
N ASN A 179 4.08 -10.31 12.06
CA ASN A 179 3.08 -10.50 13.10
C ASN A 179 3.27 -9.57 14.30
N ASP A 180 4.31 -8.74 14.32
CA ASP A 180 4.52 -7.76 15.37
C ASP A 180 3.28 -6.87 15.54
N PRO A 181 2.98 -6.42 16.78
CA PRO A 181 1.86 -5.51 17.02
C PRO A 181 1.97 -4.25 16.16
N TYR A 182 0.84 -3.82 15.59
CA TYR A 182 0.78 -2.57 14.83
C TYR A 182 0.97 -1.35 15.74
N ASP A 183 1.35 -0.21 15.14
CA ASP A 183 1.62 1.01 15.90
C ASP A 183 0.40 1.50 16.69
N TRP A 184 -0.82 1.25 16.19
CA TRP A 184 -2.07 1.57 16.88
C TRP A 184 -2.48 0.55 17.95
N GLU A 185 -1.76 -0.56 18.11
CA GLU A 185 -1.99 -1.53 19.20
C GLU A 185 -1.21 -1.18 20.47
N LYS A 186 -0.18 -0.33 20.35
CA LYS A 186 0.60 0.16 21.49
C LYS A 186 -0.26 1.16 22.27
N THR A 187 -0.98 0.66 23.27
CA THR A 187 -1.78 1.50 24.18
C THR A 187 -0.88 2.51 24.88
N GLU A 188 -1.33 3.77 24.95
CA GLU A 188 -0.75 4.78 25.84
C GLU A 188 -0.51 4.18 27.22
N LYS A 189 0.67 4.43 27.81
CA LYS A 189 0.92 4.11 29.22
C LYS A 189 -0.24 4.69 30.04
N PRO A 190 -0.83 3.94 31.00
CA PRO A 190 -1.82 4.51 31.89
C PRO A 190 -1.22 5.77 32.52
N ALA A 191 -1.93 6.90 32.43
CA ALA A 191 -1.53 8.13 33.12
C ALA A 191 -1.20 7.76 34.56
N MET A 192 0.04 8.04 35.00
CA MET A 192 0.43 7.84 36.39
C MET A 192 -0.55 8.62 37.25
N THR A 193 -1.40 7.89 37.99
CA THR A 193 -2.30 8.48 38.96
C THR A 193 -1.46 9.34 39.91
N ALA A 194 -1.69 10.65 39.89
CA ALA A 194 -1.06 11.57 40.83
C ALA A 194 -1.36 11.10 42.27
N PRO A 195 -0.37 11.13 43.18
CA PRO A 195 -0.61 10.70 44.55
C PRO A 195 -1.59 11.66 45.21
N THR A 196 -2.70 11.11 45.71
CA THR A 196 -3.69 11.81 46.51
C THR A 196 -3.00 12.36 47.77
N VAL A 197 -2.80 13.67 47.83
CA VAL A 197 -2.33 14.35 49.04
C VAL A 197 -3.42 14.19 50.11
N ARG A 198 -3.13 13.40 51.15
CA ARG A 198 -3.96 13.35 52.36
C ARG A 198 -3.83 14.70 53.07
N SER A 199 -4.92 15.45 53.13
CA SER A 199 -5.07 16.57 54.05
C SER A 199 -5.07 16.02 55.48
N THR A 200 -3.97 16.22 56.21
CA THR A 200 -3.98 16.18 57.66
C THR A 200 -4.47 17.52 58.15
N GLY A 201 -5.58 17.50 58.90
CA GLY A 201 -6.17 18.67 59.51
C GLY A 201 -5.24 19.36 60.50
N ASN A 202 -5.49 20.64 60.72
CA ASN A 202 -5.09 21.29 61.96
C ASN A 202 -6.20 22.24 62.41
N THR A 203 -6.78 21.88 63.54
CA THR A 203 -7.68 22.64 64.41
C THR A 203 -7.05 23.94 64.89
N ARG A 204 -7.83 25.01 64.88
CA ARG A 204 -7.91 26.01 65.94
C ARG A 204 -9.35 26.40 66.15
#